data_AF-A0A965MMW1-F1
#
_entry.id   AF-A0A965MMW1-F1
#
_cell.length_a   1.000
_cell.length_b   1.000
_cell.length_c   1.000
_cell.angle_alpha   90.00
_cell.angle_beta   90.00
_cell.angle_gamma   90.00
#
_symmetry.space_group_name_H-M   'P 1'
#
loop_
_entity.id
_entity.type
_entity.pdbx_description
1 polymer ?
#
loop_
_entity_poly.entity_id
_entity_poly.type
_entity_poly.pdbx_seq_one_letter_code
_entity_poly.pdbx_strand_id
1 'polypeptide(L)'
;GDEAPAAPPKQRENRLDRDPIERETSTDLADAEQEQAEAQAEQKSDDKAPAEAADADFIEIPGEEGQEAEKVPLAQAVEAIKQMRALQGDVASAVNKAEAEYQAKVDQGLSEMARVYDAVINQARTVIQSMPTPQPPDRSLITQDPEVYQLLLQQYEHQVQLLSAAEQRAQQAAAEQAQVRQQQAALRMQRENERLGRYIPEWKDEKARTDLASRMSDFMAKTYGLDEATMNEVAFDHRLVRAMHELMTLKAQAVKAPEVRKEVQERAPKITKAAPSQQRAPDGRFVSDAARQLKETGSEDAAARLFLTDPRFKSLFA
;
A
#
# COMPACT_ATOMS: atom_id res chain seq x y z
N GLY A 1 -23.55 -11.85 -46.41
CA GLY A 1 -22.74 -12.70 -45.55
C GLY A 1 -21.64 -11.81 -45.04
N ASP A 2 -21.86 -11.28 -43.85
CA ASP A 2 -20.99 -10.29 -43.21
C ASP A 2 -20.28 -11.04 -42.08
N GLU A 3 -18.99 -11.29 -42.25
CA GLU A 3 -18.17 -12.10 -41.34
C GLU A 3 -17.17 -11.16 -40.67
N ALA A 4 -17.42 -10.88 -39.38
CA ALA A 4 -16.62 -9.99 -38.55
C ALA A 4 -15.23 -10.58 -38.25
N PRO A 5 -14.17 -9.75 -38.15
CA PRO A 5 -12.84 -10.25 -37.80
C PRO A 5 -12.72 -10.54 -36.31
N ALA A 6 -12.18 -11.72 -36.01
CA ALA A 6 -11.91 -12.24 -34.67
C ALA A 6 -10.95 -11.35 -33.86
N ALA A 7 -11.28 -11.18 -32.58
CA ALA A 7 -10.47 -10.45 -31.60
C ALA A 7 -9.11 -11.14 -31.33
N PRO A 8 -8.02 -10.38 -31.10
CA PRO A 8 -6.72 -10.96 -30.75
C PRO A 8 -6.71 -11.50 -29.31
N PRO A 9 -5.89 -12.53 -29.02
CA PRO A 9 -5.89 -13.23 -27.75
C PRO A 9 -5.35 -12.34 -26.60
N LYS A 10 -6.00 -12.44 -25.44
CA LYS A 10 -5.60 -11.80 -24.18
C LYS A 10 -4.27 -12.39 -23.66
N GLN A 11 -3.14 -11.89 -24.14
CA GLN A 11 -1.87 -12.01 -23.43
C GLN A 11 -1.72 -10.81 -22.47
N ARG A 12 -2.36 -10.88 -21.29
CA ARG A 12 -2.33 -9.81 -20.25
C ARG A 12 -1.83 -10.27 -18.87
N GLU A 13 -1.35 -11.50 -18.72
CA GLU A 13 -0.95 -12.03 -17.41
C GLU A 13 0.47 -12.61 -17.46
N ASN A 14 1.49 -11.73 -17.50
CA ASN A 14 2.79 -11.94 -16.86
C ASN A 14 3.76 -10.81 -17.23
N ARG A 15 3.83 -9.78 -16.39
CA ARG A 15 5.02 -8.91 -16.32
C ARG A 15 5.94 -9.43 -15.23
N LEU A 16 7.15 -9.86 -15.58
CA LEU A 16 8.18 -10.40 -14.67
C LEU A 16 8.76 -9.35 -13.71
N ASP A 17 8.38 -8.09 -13.90
CA ASP A 17 8.91 -6.87 -13.30
C ASP A 17 7.98 -6.28 -12.22
N ARG A 18 6.84 -6.91 -11.97
CA ARG A 18 5.97 -6.61 -10.82
C ARG A 18 6.40 -7.48 -9.64
N ASP A 19 6.67 -6.85 -8.49
CA ASP A 19 7.08 -7.58 -7.28
C ASP A 19 6.02 -8.61 -6.89
N PRO A 20 6.39 -9.82 -6.44
CA PRO A 20 5.44 -10.84 -5.98
C PRO A 20 4.52 -10.30 -4.89
N ILE A 21 5.07 -9.50 -3.96
CA ILE A 21 4.35 -8.89 -2.84
C ILE A 21 3.39 -7.78 -3.32
N GLU A 22 3.64 -7.12 -4.46
CA GLU A 22 2.70 -6.14 -5.06
C GLU A 22 1.61 -6.79 -5.94
N ARG A 23 1.81 -8.06 -6.34
CA ARG A 23 0.72 -8.88 -6.89
C ARG A 23 -0.17 -9.35 -5.76
N GLU A 24 0.44 -9.89 -4.70
CA GLU A 24 -0.23 -10.42 -3.52
C GLU A 24 -0.95 -9.32 -2.73
N THR A 25 -0.34 -8.18 -2.39
CA THR A 25 -1.07 -7.12 -1.63
C THR A 25 -2.25 -6.48 -2.37
N SER A 26 -2.31 -6.55 -3.71
CA SER A 26 -3.47 -6.04 -4.46
C SER A 26 -4.65 -7.02 -4.51
N THR A 27 -4.40 -8.32 -4.35
CA THR A 27 -5.42 -9.36 -4.24
C THR A 27 -5.69 -9.69 -2.78
N ASP A 28 -4.67 -9.86 -1.95
CA ASP A 28 -4.75 -10.23 -0.53
C ASP A 28 -5.32 -9.13 0.36
N LEU A 29 -5.17 -7.82 0.09
CA LEU A 29 -5.92 -6.83 0.87
C LEU A 29 -7.41 -6.82 0.50
N ALA A 30 -7.75 -7.08 -0.76
CA ALA A 30 -9.15 -7.17 -1.18
C ALA A 30 -9.79 -8.48 -0.69
N ASP A 31 -9.07 -9.60 -0.79
CA ASP A 31 -9.50 -10.93 -0.36
C ASP A 31 -9.47 -11.05 1.17
N ALA A 32 -8.50 -10.46 1.89
CA ALA A 32 -8.49 -10.45 3.36
C ALA A 32 -9.50 -9.47 3.97
N GLU A 33 -9.83 -8.35 3.32
CA GLU A 33 -10.94 -7.50 3.75
C GLU A 33 -12.30 -8.15 3.45
N GLN A 34 -12.40 -8.95 2.39
CA GLN A 34 -13.58 -9.74 2.06
C GLN A 34 -13.75 -10.95 3.00
N GLU A 35 -12.67 -11.69 3.30
CA GLU A 35 -12.67 -12.79 4.30
C GLU A 35 -12.89 -12.26 5.73
N GLN A 36 -12.36 -11.09 6.11
CA GLN A 36 -12.67 -10.50 7.42
C GLN A 36 -14.13 -10.02 7.52
N ALA A 37 -14.72 -9.55 6.41
CA ALA A 37 -16.12 -9.17 6.37
C ALA A 37 -17.06 -10.39 6.37
N GLU A 38 -16.67 -11.50 5.72
CA GLU A 38 -17.40 -12.78 5.75
C GLU A 38 -17.24 -13.49 7.10
N ALA A 39 -16.04 -13.50 7.70
CA ALA A 39 -15.81 -14.09 9.04
C ALA A 39 -16.49 -13.30 10.18
N GLN A 40 -16.63 -11.97 10.06
CA GLN A 40 -17.43 -11.17 11.01
C GLN A 40 -18.94 -11.31 10.79
N ALA A 41 -19.38 -11.69 9.58
CA ALA A 41 -20.78 -12.01 9.30
C ALA A 41 -21.15 -13.42 9.76
N GLU A 42 -20.26 -14.40 9.60
CA GLU A 42 -20.49 -15.80 10.01
C GLU A 42 -20.33 -16.02 11.52
N GLN A 43 -19.52 -15.24 12.25
CA GLN A 43 -19.45 -15.35 13.72
C GLN A 43 -20.66 -14.79 14.47
N LYS A 44 -21.65 -14.22 13.78
CA LYS A 44 -22.94 -13.79 14.37
C LYS A 44 -24.12 -14.69 14.03
N SER A 45 -23.91 -15.79 13.29
CA SER A 45 -25.00 -16.68 12.90
C SER A 45 -24.67 -18.13 13.19
N ASP A 46 -24.67 -18.51 14.46
CA ASP A 46 -24.99 -19.89 14.80
C ASP A 46 -25.73 -19.95 16.16
N ASP A 47 -27.06 -20.01 16.09
CA ASP A 47 -27.89 -21.10 16.67
C ASP A 47 -29.31 -20.61 17.06
N LYS A 48 -30.29 -20.73 16.13
CA LYS A 48 -31.56 -21.44 16.36
C LYS A 48 -32.51 -21.48 15.15
N ALA A 49 -33.02 -22.68 14.87
CA ALA A 49 -34.07 -23.00 13.92
C ALA A 49 -35.47 -22.47 14.36
N PRO A 50 -36.49 -22.52 13.48
CA PRO A 50 -37.43 -21.43 13.23
C PRO A 50 -38.70 -21.49 14.09
N ALA A 51 -39.17 -20.33 14.56
CA ALA A 51 -40.56 -20.15 14.97
C ALA A 51 -40.93 -18.66 14.98
N GLU A 52 -41.91 -18.34 14.14
CA GLU A 52 -42.88 -17.23 14.25
C GLU A 52 -42.38 -15.78 14.18
N ALA A 53 -42.92 -15.10 13.17
CA ALA A 53 -42.84 -13.67 12.83
C ALA A 53 -42.59 -12.71 14.00
N ALA A 54 -41.43 -12.05 14.00
CA ALA A 54 -41.24 -10.69 14.51
C ALA A 54 -39.90 -10.13 14.01
N ASP A 55 -39.93 -8.86 13.61
CA ASP A 55 -38.80 -7.94 13.49
C ASP A 55 -37.78 -8.19 12.36
N ALA A 56 -38.16 -7.75 11.15
CA ALA A 56 -37.14 -7.37 10.16
C ALA A 56 -36.46 -6.08 10.64
N ASP A 57 -35.16 -6.11 10.89
CA ASP A 57 -34.40 -4.91 11.23
C ASP A 57 -34.41 -3.92 10.05
N PHE A 58 -34.84 -2.68 10.29
CA PHE A 58 -34.86 -1.59 9.32
C PHE A 58 -33.87 -0.50 9.73
N ILE A 59 -33.24 0.14 8.74
CA ILE A 59 -32.42 1.34 8.95
C ILE A 59 -33.28 2.53 8.53
N GLU A 60 -33.53 3.45 9.47
CA GLU A 60 -34.24 4.70 9.18
C GLU A 60 -33.20 5.74 8.75
N ILE A 61 -33.24 6.13 7.47
CA ILE A 61 -32.41 7.22 6.96
C ILE A 61 -33.18 8.52 7.19
N PRO A 62 -32.64 9.48 7.96
CA PRO A 62 -33.31 10.75 8.16
C PRO A 62 -33.38 11.50 6.82
N GLY A 63 -34.60 11.81 6.37
CA GLY A 63 -34.82 12.63 5.18
C GLY A 63 -34.43 14.09 5.42
N GLU A 64 -34.03 14.80 4.37
CA GLU A 64 -33.83 16.25 4.44
C GLU A 64 -35.16 16.99 4.67
N GLU A 65 -35.07 18.20 5.26
CA GLU A 65 -36.17 18.98 5.85
C GLU A 65 -37.52 18.84 5.15
N GLY A 66 -38.45 18.12 5.81
CA GLY A 66 -39.86 18.03 5.45
C GLY A 66 -40.32 16.71 4.83
N GLN A 67 -39.43 15.72 4.63
CA GLN A 67 -39.83 14.38 4.19
C GLN A 67 -39.79 13.35 5.34
N GLU A 68 -40.77 12.43 5.37
CA GLU A 68 -40.81 11.34 6.34
C GLU A 68 -39.63 10.38 6.13
N ALA A 69 -39.07 9.87 7.24
CA ALA A 69 -37.89 9.01 7.21
C ALA A 69 -38.15 7.73 6.38
N GLU A 70 -37.29 7.48 5.39
CA GLU A 70 -37.41 6.33 4.51
C GLU A 70 -36.87 5.09 5.23
N LYS A 71 -37.73 4.06 5.40
CA LYS A 71 -37.38 2.81 6.06
C LYS A 71 -36.85 1.82 5.05
N VAL A 72 -35.54 1.65 5.00
CA VAL A 72 -34.90 0.69 4.09
C VAL A 72 -34.66 -0.62 4.85
N PRO A 73 -35.11 -1.78 4.32
CA PRO A 73 -34.80 -3.07 4.93
C PRO A 73 -33.28 -3.31 4.92
N LEU A 74 -32.74 -3.75 6.07
CA LEU A 74 -31.29 -3.84 6.30
C LEU A 74 -30.57 -4.73 5.27
N ALA A 75 -31.26 -5.74 4.72
CA ALA A 75 -30.75 -6.57 3.62
C ALA A 75 -30.46 -5.76 2.33
N GLN A 76 -31.35 -4.85 1.93
CA GLN A 76 -31.15 -4.01 0.75
C GLN A 76 -30.07 -2.94 0.99
N ALA A 77 -29.98 -2.41 2.21
CA ALA A 77 -28.92 -1.45 2.57
C ALA A 77 -27.52 -2.09 2.50
N VAL A 78 -27.38 -3.34 2.99
CA VAL A 78 -26.13 -4.10 2.92
C VAL A 78 -25.76 -4.44 1.47
N GLU A 79 -26.72 -4.84 0.63
CA GLU A 79 -26.47 -5.08 -0.79
C GLU A 79 -26.08 -3.80 -1.54
N ALA A 80 -26.72 -2.67 -1.27
CA ALA A 80 -26.38 -1.38 -1.86
C ALA A 80 -24.97 -0.92 -1.45
N ILE A 81 -24.58 -1.12 -0.18
CA ILE A 81 -23.22 -0.85 0.30
C ILE A 81 -22.20 -1.78 -0.36
N LYS A 82 -22.51 -3.07 -0.52
CA LYS A 82 -21.66 -4.03 -1.23
C LYS A 82 -21.47 -3.64 -2.70
N GLN A 83 -22.54 -3.22 -3.39
CA GLN A 83 -22.46 -2.75 -4.78
C GLN A 83 -21.68 -1.43 -4.90
N MET A 84 -21.89 -0.47 -4.00
CA MET A 84 -21.11 0.77 -3.97
C MET A 84 -19.63 0.48 -3.73
N ARG A 85 -19.30 -0.43 -2.81
CA ARG A 85 -17.91 -0.83 -2.53
C ARG A 85 -17.28 -1.55 -3.72
N ALA A 86 -18.02 -2.44 -4.40
CA ALA A 86 -17.56 -3.11 -5.61
C ALA A 86 -17.28 -2.10 -6.74
N LEU A 87 -18.21 -1.16 -6.98
CA LEU A 87 -18.01 -0.09 -7.97
C LEU A 87 -16.83 0.82 -7.61
N GLN A 88 -16.66 1.17 -6.33
CA GLN A 88 -15.50 1.94 -5.85
C GLN A 88 -14.19 1.16 -6.03
N GLY A 89 -14.18 -0.14 -5.76
CA GLY A 89 -13.04 -1.02 -6.01
C GLY A 89 -12.71 -1.13 -7.50
N ASP A 90 -13.71 -1.27 -8.36
CA ASP A 90 -13.53 -1.33 -9.81
C ASP A 90 -12.99 -0.03 -10.37
N VAL A 91 -13.51 1.12 -9.93
CA VAL A 91 -13.02 2.46 -10.30
C VAL A 91 -11.58 2.65 -9.83
N ALA A 92 -11.26 2.29 -8.58
CA ALA A 92 -9.89 2.36 -8.07
C ALA A 92 -8.95 1.46 -8.88
N SER A 93 -9.38 0.25 -9.25
CA SER A 93 -8.59 -0.67 -10.08
C SER A 93 -8.38 -0.12 -11.50
N ALA A 94 -9.39 0.52 -12.09
CA ALA A 94 -9.33 1.10 -13.42
C ALA A 94 -8.42 2.33 -13.47
N VAL A 95 -8.50 3.20 -12.45
CA VAL A 95 -7.61 4.36 -12.30
C VAL A 95 -6.16 3.89 -12.11
N ASN A 96 -5.91 2.93 -11.22
CA ASN A 96 -4.57 2.37 -11.01
C ASN A 96 -4.00 1.73 -12.29
N LYS A 97 -4.84 1.03 -13.07
CA LYS A 97 -4.43 0.47 -14.37
C LYS A 97 -4.11 1.56 -15.38
N ALA A 98 -4.96 2.58 -15.50
CA ALA A 98 -4.75 3.70 -16.42
C ALA A 98 -3.48 4.49 -16.07
N GLU A 99 -3.23 4.73 -14.79
CA GLU A 99 -2.03 5.38 -14.29
C GLU A 99 -0.78 4.53 -14.59
N ALA A 100 -0.83 3.21 -14.34
CA ALA A 100 0.28 2.31 -14.65
C ALA A 100 0.58 2.22 -16.16
N GLU A 101 -0.46 2.22 -17.01
CA GLU A 101 -0.28 2.26 -18.46
C GLU A 101 0.32 3.59 -18.93
N TYR A 102 -0.12 4.72 -18.34
CA TYR A 102 0.45 6.03 -18.62
C TYR A 102 1.93 6.10 -18.23
N GLN A 103 2.27 5.65 -17.02
CA GLN A 103 3.65 5.60 -16.54
C GLN A 103 4.53 4.72 -17.44
N ALA A 104 4.04 3.55 -17.86
CA ALA A 104 4.77 2.68 -18.76
C ALA A 104 5.04 3.34 -20.13
N LYS A 105 4.08 4.12 -20.66
CA LYS A 105 4.28 4.88 -21.90
C LYS A 105 5.32 5.98 -21.74
N VAL A 106 5.31 6.69 -20.61
CA VAL A 106 6.31 7.72 -20.31
C VAL A 106 7.71 7.09 -20.22
N ASP A 107 7.86 5.99 -19.48
CA ASP A 107 9.13 5.28 -19.36
C ASP A 107 9.63 4.72 -20.70
N GLN A 108 8.72 4.19 -21.51
CA GLN A 108 9.04 3.73 -22.86
C GLN A 108 9.52 4.89 -23.73
N GLY A 109 8.82 6.02 -23.75
CA GLY A 109 9.20 7.20 -24.51
C GLY A 109 10.58 7.75 -24.10
N LEU A 110 10.86 7.84 -22.80
CA LEU A 110 12.17 8.27 -22.30
C LEU A 110 13.28 7.28 -22.65
N SER A 111 12.99 5.98 -22.59
CA SER A 111 13.95 4.93 -22.96
C SER A 111 14.24 4.92 -24.47
N GLU A 112 13.21 5.16 -25.29
CA GLU A 112 13.36 5.31 -26.74
C GLU A 112 14.20 6.55 -27.08
N MET A 113 13.93 7.70 -26.44
CA MET A 113 14.77 8.90 -26.59
C MET A 113 16.23 8.63 -26.22
N ALA A 114 16.48 7.96 -25.09
CA ALA A 114 17.84 7.61 -24.68
C ALA A 114 18.56 6.74 -25.73
N ARG A 115 17.86 5.77 -26.32
CA ARG A 115 18.39 4.91 -27.39
C ARG A 115 18.67 5.69 -28.68
N VAL A 116 17.81 6.65 -29.04
CA VAL A 116 18.05 7.53 -30.19
C VAL A 116 19.33 8.34 -30.00
N TYR A 117 19.54 8.93 -28.82
CA TYR A 117 20.78 9.65 -28.53
C TYR A 117 22.01 8.75 -28.54
N ASP A 118 21.93 7.53 -27.99
CA ASP A 118 23.01 6.55 -28.09
C ASP A 118 23.35 6.22 -29.56
N ALA A 119 22.35 6.05 -30.42
CA ALA A 119 22.56 5.81 -31.84
C ALA A 119 23.26 7.01 -32.52
N VAL A 120 22.84 8.25 -32.21
CA VAL A 120 23.47 9.47 -32.74
C VAL A 120 24.92 9.60 -32.28
N ILE A 121 25.20 9.34 -31.00
CA ILE A 121 26.57 9.38 -30.45
C ILE A 121 27.45 8.33 -31.13
N ASN A 122 26.95 7.11 -31.28
CA ASN A 122 27.71 6.02 -31.93
C ASN A 122 27.96 6.31 -33.41
N GLN A 123 26.98 6.87 -34.12
CA GLN A 123 27.13 7.31 -35.50
C GLN A 123 28.21 8.40 -35.61
N ALA A 124 28.14 9.43 -34.77
CA ALA A 124 29.12 10.52 -34.76
C ALA A 124 30.53 10.02 -34.42
N ARG A 125 30.67 9.12 -33.44
CA ARG A 125 31.96 8.48 -33.11
C ARG A 125 32.51 7.65 -34.26
N THR A 126 31.66 6.93 -34.98
CA THR A 126 32.08 6.15 -36.16
C THR A 126 32.62 7.08 -37.23
N VAL A 127 31.96 8.21 -37.48
CA VAL A 127 32.43 9.24 -38.40
C VAL A 127 33.80 9.79 -37.99
N ILE A 128 33.96 10.16 -36.71
CA ILE A 128 35.22 10.67 -36.15
C ILE A 128 36.36 9.64 -36.28
N GLN A 129 36.09 8.36 -36.02
CA GLN A 129 37.10 7.30 -36.09
C GLN A 129 37.45 6.86 -37.52
N SER A 130 36.48 6.94 -38.43
CA SER A 130 36.67 6.56 -39.84
C SER A 130 37.36 7.65 -40.67
N MET A 131 37.28 8.92 -40.24
CA MET A 131 37.95 10.01 -40.92
C MET A 131 39.41 10.14 -40.44
N PRO A 132 40.39 10.20 -41.36
CA PRO A 132 41.76 10.49 -40.99
C PRO A 132 41.86 11.89 -40.38
N THR A 133 42.78 12.08 -39.43
CA THR A 133 43.05 13.39 -38.86
C THR A 133 43.47 14.37 -39.97
N PRO A 134 42.75 15.48 -40.18
CA PRO A 134 43.03 16.39 -41.28
C PRO A 134 44.40 17.03 -41.09
N GLN A 135 45.23 16.98 -42.13
CA GLN A 135 46.55 17.59 -42.14
C GLN A 135 46.54 18.87 -42.98
N PRO A 136 47.10 19.98 -42.49
CA PRO A 136 47.15 21.21 -43.26
C PRO A 136 48.02 21.02 -44.51
N PRO A 137 47.65 21.62 -45.66
CA PRO A 137 48.45 21.54 -46.88
C PRO A 137 49.82 22.21 -46.70
N ASP A 138 50.84 21.67 -47.38
CA ASP A 138 52.19 22.24 -47.34
C ASP A 138 52.19 23.65 -47.93
N ARG A 139 52.78 24.59 -47.17
CA ARG A 139 52.88 26.00 -47.56
C ARG A 139 53.84 26.22 -48.72
N SER A 140 54.76 25.30 -48.99
CA SER A 140 55.68 25.39 -50.13
C SER A 140 54.92 25.41 -51.48
N LEU A 141 53.75 24.77 -51.53
CA LEU A 141 52.87 24.71 -52.70
C LEU A 141 52.30 26.09 -53.08
N ILE A 142 52.26 27.06 -52.16
CA ILE A 142 51.81 28.42 -52.47
C ILE A 142 52.69 29.06 -53.56
N THR A 143 53.99 28.77 -53.56
CA THR A 143 54.96 29.32 -54.51
C THR A 143 55.21 28.39 -55.69
N GLN A 144 55.14 27.06 -55.49
CA GLN A 144 55.42 26.08 -56.53
C GLN A 144 54.21 25.81 -57.43
N ASP A 145 53.01 25.67 -56.84
CA ASP A 145 51.80 25.28 -57.56
C ASP A 145 50.52 25.75 -56.82
N PRO A 146 50.14 27.03 -56.96
CA PRO A 146 49.10 27.65 -56.13
C PRO A 146 47.71 27.05 -56.35
N GLU A 147 47.43 26.48 -57.52
CA GLU A 147 46.15 25.81 -57.82
C GLU A 147 45.99 24.53 -56.98
N VAL A 148 47.06 23.73 -56.89
CA VAL A 148 47.08 22.50 -56.07
C VAL A 148 46.94 22.85 -54.59
N TYR A 149 47.60 23.92 -54.13
CA TYR A 149 47.46 24.39 -52.76
C TYR A 149 46.01 24.75 -52.42
N GLN A 150 45.33 25.51 -53.30
CA GLN A 150 43.93 25.90 -53.07
C GLN A 150 42.99 24.69 -53.01
N LEU A 151 43.17 23.70 -53.89
CA LEU A 151 42.37 22.48 -53.87
C LEU A 151 42.56 21.70 -52.56
N LEU A 152 43.80 21.52 -52.13
CA LEU A 152 44.09 20.83 -50.87
C LEU A 152 43.59 21.60 -49.65
N LEU A 153 43.64 22.94 -49.69
CA LEU A 153 43.08 23.78 -48.64
C LEU A 153 41.57 23.61 -48.53
N GLN A 154 40.84 23.62 -49.65
CA GLN A 154 39.38 23.38 -49.66
C GLN A 154 39.03 21.99 -49.12
N GLN A 155 39.81 20.96 -49.50
CA GLN A 155 39.61 19.60 -48.97
C GLN A 155 39.88 19.54 -47.46
N TYR A 156 40.96 20.18 -47.00
CA TYR A 156 41.28 20.28 -45.58
C TYR A 156 40.17 20.99 -44.79
N GLU A 157 39.73 22.16 -45.26
CA GLU A 157 38.65 22.92 -44.63
C GLU A 157 37.36 22.11 -44.56
N HIS A 158 37.01 21.40 -45.65
CA HIS A 158 35.85 20.54 -45.67
C HIS A 158 35.95 19.40 -44.64
N GLN A 159 37.11 18.73 -44.55
CA GLN A 159 37.33 17.67 -43.57
C GLN A 159 37.25 18.20 -42.13
N VAL A 160 37.86 19.36 -41.85
CA VAL A 160 37.77 20.02 -40.53
C VAL A 160 36.32 20.35 -40.19
N GLN A 161 35.56 20.89 -41.14
CA GLN A 161 34.14 21.21 -40.94
C GLN A 161 33.33 19.94 -40.62
N LEU A 162 33.52 18.86 -41.38
CA LEU A 162 32.83 17.59 -41.12
C LEU A 162 33.17 17.00 -39.74
N LEU A 163 34.45 17.02 -39.35
CA LEU A 163 34.89 16.54 -38.04
C LEU A 163 34.28 17.38 -36.92
N SER A 164 34.38 18.70 -37.02
CA SER A 164 33.81 19.61 -36.02
C SER A 164 32.29 19.46 -35.90
N ALA A 165 31.58 19.28 -37.01
CA ALA A 165 30.13 19.02 -37.01
C ALA A 165 29.80 17.67 -36.35
N ALA A 166 30.59 16.62 -36.60
CA ALA A 166 30.40 15.32 -35.97
C ALA A 166 30.65 15.40 -34.45
N GLU A 167 31.70 16.11 -34.03
CA GLU A 167 32.01 16.34 -32.61
C GLU A 167 30.92 17.13 -31.90
N GLN A 168 30.45 18.23 -32.50
CA GLN A 168 29.35 19.03 -31.96
C GLN A 168 28.08 18.21 -31.82
N ARG A 169 27.74 17.40 -32.84
CA ARG A 169 26.58 16.50 -32.80
C ARG A 169 26.70 15.46 -31.69
N ALA A 170 27.90 14.89 -31.49
CA ALA A 170 28.14 13.94 -30.41
C ALA A 170 27.99 14.59 -29.03
N GLN A 171 28.55 15.79 -28.85
CA GLN A 171 28.47 16.55 -27.60
C GLN A 171 27.04 16.96 -27.27
N GLN A 172 26.30 17.47 -28.25
CA GLN A 172 24.90 17.84 -28.09
C GLN A 172 24.05 16.62 -27.70
N ALA A 173 24.17 15.51 -28.44
CA ALA A 173 23.43 14.29 -28.13
C ALA A 173 23.79 13.73 -26.75
N ALA A 174 25.05 13.84 -26.30
CA ALA A 174 25.47 13.43 -24.97
C ALA A 174 24.85 14.31 -23.86
N ALA A 175 24.76 15.62 -24.08
CA ALA A 175 24.11 16.54 -23.14
C ALA A 175 22.60 16.26 -23.04
N GLU A 176 21.93 16.09 -24.18
CA GLU A 176 20.49 15.75 -24.24
C GLU A 176 20.21 14.38 -23.61
N GLN A 177 21.09 13.39 -23.83
CA GLN A 177 20.99 12.09 -23.18
C GLN A 177 21.12 12.20 -21.66
N ALA A 178 22.07 12.99 -21.16
CA ALA A 178 22.24 13.21 -19.73
C ALA A 178 20.97 13.83 -19.12
N GLN A 179 20.36 14.78 -19.82
CA GLN A 179 19.11 15.40 -19.38
C GLN A 179 17.95 14.40 -19.33
N VAL A 180 17.79 13.53 -20.34
CA VAL A 180 16.76 12.48 -20.33
C VAL A 180 16.98 11.50 -19.17
N ARG A 181 18.23 11.10 -18.91
CA ARG A 181 18.56 10.21 -17.77
C ARG A 181 18.25 10.87 -16.43
N GLN A 182 18.54 12.17 -16.28
CA GLN A 182 18.18 12.93 -15.08
C GLN A 182 16.66 13.01 -14.90
N GLN A 183 15.91 13.28 -15.96
CA GLN A 183 14.44 13.28 -15.90
C GLN A 183 13.89 11.90 -15.52
N GLN A 184 14.43 10.84 -16.11
CA GLN A 184 14.02 9.47 -15.78
C GLN A 184 14.34 9.12 -14.31
N ALA A 185 15.49 9.56 -13.80
CA ALA A 185 15.85 9.38 -12.39
C ALA A 185 14.90 10.16 -11.46
N ALA A 186 14.63 11.43 -11.79
CA ALA A 186 13.71 12.27 -11.02
C ALA A 186 12.28 11.69 -10.98
N LEU A 187 11.76 11.23 -12.12
CA LEU A 187 10.44 10.58 -12.20
C LEU A 187 10.41 9.25 -11.44
N ARG A 188 11.50 8.48 -11.45
CA ARG A 188 11.61 7.31 -10.56
C ARG A 188 11.57 7.72 -9.10
N MET A 189 12.39 8.67 -8.67
CA MET A 189 12.41 9.13 -7.27
C MET A 189 11.06 9.68 -6.80
N GLN A 190 10.34 10.42 -7.66
CA GLN A 190 8.99 10.89 -7.33
C GLN A 190 8.03 9.74 -7.10
N ARG A 191 8.00 8.75 -8.00
CA ARG A 191 7.15 7.55 -7.85
C ARG A 191 7.48 6.74 -6.60
N GLU A 192 8.77 6.54 -6.34
CA GLU A 192 9.25 5.85 -5.14
C GLU A 192 8.79 6.59 -3.86
N ASN A 193 8.87 7.92 -3.86
CA ASN A 193 8.38 8.75 -2.75
C ASN A 193 6.86 8.71 -2.59
N GLU A 194 6.10 8.74 -3.69
CA GLU A 194 4.63 8.62 -3.63
C GLU A 194 4.21 7.26 -3.09
N ARG A 195 4.87 6.18 -3.51
CA ARG A 195 4.64 4.83 -2.98
C ARG A 195 4.95 4.77 -1.49
N LEU A 196 6.08 5.34 -1.06
CA LEU A 196 6.41 5.44 0.36
C LEU A 196 5.37 6.20 1.16
N GLY A 197 4.86 7.32 0.64
CA GLY A 197 3.81 8.10 1.29
C GLY A 197 2.50 7.33 1.47
N ARG A 198 2.22 6.28 0.68
CA ARG A 198 1.06 5.40 0.87
C ARG A 198 1.23 4.48 2.09
N TYR A 199 2.45 4.01 2.35
CA TYR A 199 2.75 3.09 3.46
C TYR A 199 3.14 3.80 4.76
N ILE A 200 3.87 4.91 4.66
CA ILE A 200 4.36 5.72 5.77
C ILE A 200 3.76 7.12 5.58
N PRO A 201 2.61 7.44 6.20
CA PRO A 201 1.95 8.73 6.04
C PRO A 201 2.86 9.91 6.44
N GLU A 202 3.71 9.73 7.46
CA GLU A 202 4.71 10.71 7.91
C GLU A 202 5.74 11.05 6.80
N TRP A 203 5.89 10.20 5.79
CA TRP A 203 6.81 10.42 4.66
C TRP A 203 6.31 11.49 3.68
N LYS A 204 5.02 11.85 3.73
CA LYS A 204 4.44 12.90 2.88
C LYS A 204 4.90 14.30 3.30
N ASP A 205 5.21 14.49 4.57
CA ASP A 205 5.66 15.76 5.12
C ASP A 205 7.19 15.87 5.03
N GLU A 206 7.69 16.90 4.37
CA GLU A 206 9.13 17.11 4.11
C GLU A 206 9.98 17.05 5.40
N LYS A 207 9.51 17.71 6.48
CA LYS A 207 10.21 17.74 7.77
C LYS A 207 10.16 16.40 8.50
N ALA A 208 8.99 15.75 8.51
CA ALA A 208 8.86 14.44 9.15
C ALA A 208 9.66 13.38 8.40
N ARG A 209 9.75 13.49 7.07
CA ARG A 209 10.61 12.66 6.24
C ARG A 209 12.08 12.79 6.60
N THR A 210 12.62 14.01 6.72
CA THR A 210 14.03 14.20 7.10
C THR A 210 14.32 13.65 8.49
N ASP A 211 13.40 13.88 9.44
CA ASP A 211 13.55 13.38 10.80
C ASP A 211 13.45 11.86 10.88
N LEU A 212 12.56 11.25 10.10
CA LEU A 212 12.39 9.80 10.04
C LEU A 212 13.58 9.15 9.35
N ALA A 213 14.07 9.73 8.25
CA ALA A 213 15.25 9.26 7.54
C ALA A 213 16.48 9.28 8.45
N SER A 214 16.70 10.36 9.21
CA SER A 214 17.78 10.45 10.20
C SER A 214 17.61 9.43 11.34
N ARG A 215 16.39 9.24 11.85
CA ARG A 215 16.13 8.22 12.88
C ARG A 215 16.39 6.80 12.37
N MET A 216 16.01 6.52 11.13
CA MET A 216 16.27 5.25 10.47
C MET A 216 17.76 5.03 10.26
N SER A 217 18.49 6.03 9.76
CA SER A 217 19.93 5.90 9.52
C SER A 217 20.68 5.64 10.82
N ASP A 218 20.34 6.38 11.88
CA ASP A 218 20.88 6.18 13.22
C ASP A 218 20.58 4.78 13.77
N PHE A 219 19.35 4.29 13.56
CA PHE A 219 18.94 2.96 14.01
C PHE A 219 19.72 1.85 13.28
N MET A 220 19.86 1.98 11.96
CA MET A 220 20.58 1.00 11.14
C MET A 220 22.09 0.99 11.45
N ALA A 221 22.69 2.17 11.68
CA ALA A 221 24.07 2.29 12.11
C ALA A 221 24.28 1.63 13.49
N LYS A 222 23.42 1.92 14.47
CA LYS A 222 23.54 1.37 15.84
C LYS A 222 23.28 -0.13 15.92
N THR A 223 22.35 -0.64 15.12
CA THR A 223 21.87 -2.03 15.24
C THR A 223 22.63 -2.98 14.31
N TYR A 224 22.99 -2.53 13.12
CA TYR A 224 23.54 -3.37 12.06
C TYR A 224 24.90 -2.88 11.53
N GLY A 225 25.41 -1.74 12.01
CA GLY A 225 26.68 -1.19 11.54
C GLY A 225 26.64 -0.65 10.11
N LEU A 226 25.45 -0.39 9.57
CA LEU A 226 25.26 0.21 8.26
C LEU A 226 25.39 1.72 8.38
N ASP A 227 26.50 2.27 7.90
CA ASP A 227 26.74 3.70 7.91
C ASP A 227 25.95 4.43 6.82
N GLU A 228 25.86 5.76 6.96
CA GLU A 228 25.13 6.61 6.03
C GLU A 228 25.72 6.54 4.60
N ALA A 229 27.03 6.36 4.48
CA ALA A 229 27.69 6.20 3.19
C ALA A 229 27.21 4.94 2.46
N THR A 230 27.15 3.80 3.14
CA THR A 230 26.66 2.53 2.59
C THR A 230 25.19 2.63 2.22
N MET A 231 24.38 3.33 3.02
CA MET A 231 22.97 3.53 2.70
C MET A 231 22.75 4.47 1.51
N ASN A 232 23.61 5.47 1.31
CA ASN A 232 23.54 6.38 0.17
C ASN A 232 24.06 5.74 -1.14
N GLU A 233 24.95 4.74 -1.06
CA GLU A 233 25.39 3.98 -2.22
C GLU A 233 24.30 3.03 -2.76
N VAL A 234 23.43 2.55 -1.89
CA VAL A 234 22.25 1.78 -2.30
C VAL A 234 21.26 2.75 -2.94
N ALA A 235 20.98 2.56 -4.23
CA ALA A 235 19.98 3.35 -4.94
C ALA A 235 18.67 3.40 -4.15
N PHE A 236 18.10 4.59 -3.99
CA PHE A 236 16.89 4.82 -3.21
C PHE A 236 15.74 3.92 -3.71
N ASP A 237 15.36 2.96 -2.86
CA ASP A 237 14.28 2.00 -3.11
C ASP A 237 13.27 2.08 -1.96
N HIS A 238 12.00 2.31 -2.29
CA HIS A 238 10.91 2.35 -1.30
C HIS A 238 10.81 1.07 -0.47
N ARG A 239 11.18 -0.09 -1.03
CA ARG A 239 11.13 -1.38 -0.35
C ARG A 239 12.12 -1.43 0.80
N LEU A 240 13.33 -0.93 0.57
CA LEU A 240 14.38 -0.85 1.57
C LEU A 240 13.94 0.07 2.71
N VAL A 241 13.44 1.27 2.37
CA VAL A 241 12.96 2.24 3.35
C VAL A 241 11.80 1.68 4.17
N ARG A 242 10.86 0.99 3.53
CA ARG A 242 9.76 0.30 4.20
C ARG A 242 10.26 -0.78 5.15
N ALA A 243 11.16 -1.66 4.70
CA ALA A 243 11.72 -2.72 5.55
C ALA A 243 12.46 -2.14 6.76
N MET A 244 13.24 -1.07 6.57
CA MET A 244 13.91 -0.36 7.66
C MET A 244 12.91 0.22 8.66
N HIS A 245 11.84 0.84 8.18
CA HIS A 245 10.78 1.38 9.03
C HIS A 245 10.03 0.28 9.81
N GLU A 246 9.68 -0.84 9.16
CA GLU A 246 9.06 -2.00 9.80
C GLU A 246 9.99 -2.61 10.85
N LEU A 247 11.28 -2.77 10.58
CA LEU A 247 12.26 -3.26 11.55
C LEU A 247 12.37 -2.33 12.76
N MET A 248 12.42 -1.02 12.54
CA MET A 248 12.49 -0.03 13.61
C MET A 248 11.23 -0.06 14.49
N THR A 249 10.05 -0.10 13.88
CA THR A 249 8.76 -0.16 14.59
C THR A 249 8.58 -1.48 15.34
N LEU A 250 8.94 -2.62 14.73
CA LEU A 250 8.89 -3.93 15.39
C LEU A 250 9.79 -3.98 16.62
N LYS A 251 11.02 -3.45 16.53
CA LYS A 251 11.93 -3.38 17.68
C LYS A 251 11.40 -2.45 18.75
N ALA A 252 10.85 -1.29 18.39
CA ALA A 252 10.22 -0.38 19.34
C ALA A 252 9.01 -0.99 20.04
N GLN A 253 8.18 -1.76 19.32
CA GLN A 253 7.05 -2.50 19.87
C GLN A 253 7.49 -3.64 20.78
N ALA A 254 8.55 -4.37 20.43
CA ALA A 254 9.10 -5.44 21.27
C ALA A 254 9.56 -4.92 22.64
N VAL A 255 10.10 -3.69 22.69
CA VAL A 255 10.47 -3.02 23.95
C VAL A 255 9.24 -2.62 24.77
N LYS A 256 8.15 -2.18 24.14
CA LYS A 256 6.90 -1.75 24.80
C LYS A 256 5.94 -2.89 25.13
N ALA A 257 6.05 -4.04 24.46
CA ALA A 257 5.21 -5.21 24.65
C ALA A 257 5.04 -5.68 26.12
N PRO A 258 6.07 -5.71 26.98
CA PRO A 258 5.89 -6.10 28.39
C PRO A 258 5.08 -5.08 29.20
N GLU A 259 5.12 -3.79 28.85
CA GLU A 259 4.35 -2.74 29.55
C GLU A 259 2.88 -2.79 29.14
N VAL A 260 2.61 -2.92 27.84
CA VAL A 260 1.23 -3.07 27.32
C VAL A 260 0.57 -4.34 27.86
N ARG A 261 1.31 -5.46 27.97
CA ARG A 261 0.79 -6.69 28.57
C ARG A 261 0.39 -6.51 30.03
N LYS A 262 1.11 -5.68 30.80
CA LYS A 262 0.75 -5.35 32.18
C LYS A 262 -0.50 -4.46 32.23
N GLU A 263 -0.57 -3.40 31.43
CA GLU A 263 -1.75 -2.53 31.39
C GLU A 263 -3.01 -3.26 30.91
N VAL A 264 -2.90 -4.15 29.92
CA VAL A 264 -4.03 -4.96 29.46
C VAL A 264 -4.45 -5.97 30.53
N GLN A 265 -3.52 -6.57 31.29
CA GLN A 265 -3.89 -7.44 32.43
C GLN A 265 -4.55 -6.66 33.57
N GLU A 266 -4.15 -5.40 33.80
CA GLU A 266 -4.71 -4.55 34.86
C GLU A 266 -6.05 -3.90 34.47
N ARG A 267 -6.24 -3.56 33.18
CA ARG A 267 -7.47 -2.93 32.65
C ARG A 267 -8.44 -3.89 31.99
N ALA A 268 -8.06 -5.15 31.74
CA ALA A 268 -9.01 -6.14 31.23
C ALA A 268 -10.17 -6.23 32.22
N PRO A 269 -11.41 -5.90 31.80
CA PRO A 269 -12.57 -6.05 32.67
C PRO A 269 -12.63 -7.52 33.07
N LYS A 270 -12.47 -7.80 34.37
CA LYS A 270 -12.75 -9.14 34.90
C LYS A 270 -14.16 -9.48 34.42
N ILE A 271 -14.25 -10.42 33.49
CA ILE A 271 -15.51 -11.01 33.08
C ILE A 271 -16.02 -11.73 34.32
N THR A 272 -16.79 -11.02 35.13
CA THR A 272 -17.61 -11.62 36.17
C THR A 272 -18.62 -12.43 35.39
N LYS A 273 -18.41 -13.75 35.34
CA LYS A 273 -19.47 -14.69 34.95
C LYS A 273 -20.71 -14.22 35.68
N ALA A 274 -21.78 -13.90 34.93
CA ALA A 274 -23.06 -13.52 35.49
C ALA A 274 -23.34 -14.47 36.66
N ALA A 275 -23.48 -13.90 37.86
CA ALA A 275 -23.73 -14.72 39.05
C ALA A 275 -24.92 -15.63 38.75
N PRO A 276 -24.85 -16.94 39.07
CA PRO A 276 -25.96 -17.84 38.81
C PRO A 276 -27.23 -17.22 39.39
N SER A 277 -28.27 -17.10 38.56
CA SER A 277 -29.51 -16.43 38.93
C SER A 277 -29.96 -16.92 40.31
N GLN A 278 -29.97 -16.04 41.30
CA GLN A 278 -30.41 -16.40 42.64
C GLN A 278 -31.85 -16.89 42.55
N GLN A 279 -32.09 -18.13 42.96
CA GLN A 279 -33.41 -18.73 42.94
C GLN A 279 -34.36 -17.91 43.82
N ARG A 280 -35.39 -17.34 43.19
CA ARG A 280 -36.47 -16.63 43.87
C ARG A 280 -37.56 -17.61 44.24
N ALA A 281 -38.09 -17.48 45.45
CA ALA A 281 -39.32 -18.14 45.85
C ALA A 281 -40.51 -17.59 45.03
N PRO A 282 -41.64 -18.31 44.92
CA PRO A 282 -42.86 -17.84 44.27
C PRO A 282 -43.41 -16.51 44.83
N ASP A 283 -43.03 -16.14 46.06
CA ASP A 283 -43.38 -14.85 46.68
C ASP A 283 -42.39 -13.71 46.33
N GLY A 284 -41.50 -13.93 45.35
CA GLY A 284 -40.55 -12.92 44.83
C GLY A 284 -39.33 -12.64 45.71
N ARG A 285 -39.22 -13.27 46.88
CA ARG A 285 -38.09 -13.12 47.82
C ARG A 285 -36.98 -14.15 47.57
N PHE A 286 -35.73 -13.79 47.83
CA PHE A 286 -34.59 -14.67 47.61
C PHE A 286 -34.47 -15.72 48.72
N VAL A 287 -34.23 -16.98 48.35
CA VAL A 287 -34.00 -18.09 49.30
C VAL A 287 -32.77 -17.83 50.19
N SER A 288 -31.81 -17.03 49.72
CA SER A 288 -30.65 -16.58 50.49
C SER A 288 -31.01 -15.73 51.71
N ASP A 289 -32.10 -14.96 51.64
CA ASP A 289 -32.51 -14.07 52.74
C ASP A 289 -33.16 -14.88 53.87
N ALA A 290 -33.93 -15.91 53.53
CA ALA A 290 -34.48 -16.85 54.50
C ALA A 290 -33.38 -17.66 55.20
N ALA A 291 -32.36 -18.10 54.45
CA ALA A 291 -31.20 -18.80 55.01
C ALA A 291 -30.35 -17.92 55.91
N ARG A 292 -30.23 -16.64 55.56
CA ARG A 292 -29.53 -15.63 56.37
C ARG A 292 -30.30 -15.32 57.65
N GLN A 293 -31.61 -15.12 57.57
CA GLN A 293 -32.46 -14.89 58.75
C GLN A 293 -32.43 -16.09 59.71
N LEU A 294 -32.49 -17.33 59.22
CA LEU A 294 -32.37 -18.51 60.08
C LEU A 294 -31.03 -18.56 60.82
N LYS A 295 -29.92 -18.21 60.16
CA LYS A 295 -28.59 -18.15 60.80
C LYS A 295 -28.47 -17.01 61.81
N GLU A 296 -29.09 -15.88 61.55
CA GLU A 296 -28.99 -14.68 62.40
C GLU A 296 -29.97 -14.70 63.59
N THR A 297 -31.20 -15.19 63.41
CA THR A 297 -32.24 -15.14 64.44
C THR A 297 -32.57 -16.50 65.06
N GLY A 298 -32.25 -17.61 64.40
CA GLY A 298 -32.57 -18.96 64.88
C GLY A 298 -34.07 -19.24 65.10
N SER A 299 -34.96 -18.38 64.57
CA SER A 299 -36.39 -18.48 64.88
C SER A 299 -37.08 -19.59 64.09
N GLU A 300 -38.06 -20.24 64.73
CA GLU A 300 -38.86 -21.32 64.12
C GLU A 300 -39.60 -20.83 62.87
N ASP A 301 -40.06 -19.58 62.86
CA ASP A 301 -40.68 -18.95 61.69
C ASP A 301 -39.71 -18.80 60.50
N ALA A 302 -38.43 -18.53 60.75
CA ALA A 302 -37.43 -18.45 59.70
C ALA A 302 -37.07 -19.85 59.15
N ALA A 303 -37.10 -20.87 60.01
CA ALA A 303 -36.89 -22.27 59.61
C ALA A 303 -38.05 -22.76 58.74
N ALA A 304 -39.29 -22.56 59.17
CA ALA A 304 -40.48 -22.94 58.41
C ALA A 304 -40.50 -22.31 57.01
N ARG A 305 -40.10 -21.03 56.91
CA ARG A 305 -39.98 -20.34 55.62
C ARG A 305 -38.90 -20.93 54.73
N LEU A 306 -37.73 -21.28 55.29
CA LEU A 306 -36.68 -21.94 54.52
C LEU A 306 -37.11 -23.32 53.98
N PHE A 307 -37.81 -24.11 54.80
CA PHE A 307 -38.33 -25.43 54.38
C PHE A 307 -39.38 -25.35 53.28
N LEU A 308 -40.23 -24.31 53.28
CA LEU A 308 -41.24 -24.10 52.24
C LEU A 308 -40.68 -23.49 50.95
N THR A 309 -39.54 -22.79 51.02
CA THR A 309 -38.96 -22.06 49.89
C THR A 309 -37.83 -22.80 49.17
N ASP A 310 -37.04 -23.63 49.86
CA ASP A 310 -35.99 -24.43 49.22
C ASP A 310 -36.60 -25.72 48.63
N PRO A 311 -36.52 -25.92 47.29
CA PRO A 311 -37.12 -27.07 46.61
C PRO A 311 -36.54 -28.41 47.06
N ARG A 312 -35.33 -28.44 47.66
CA ARG A 312 -34.74 -29.67 48.21
C ARG A 312 -35.54 -30.22 49.39
N PHE A 313 -36.13 -29.36 50.21
CA PHE A 313 -36.92 -29.78 51.37
C PHE A 313 -38.39 -30.05 51.04
N LYS A 314 -38.93 -29.42 49.98
CA LYS A 314 -40.27 -29.77 49.47
C LYS A 314 -40.39 -31.23 49.04
N SER A 315 -39.29 -31.83 48.56
CA SER A 315 -39.27 -33.25 48.18
C SER A 315 -39.38 -34.24 49.35
N LEU A 316 -39.29 -33.77 50.61
CA LEU A 316 -39.44 -34.60 51.81
C LEU A 316 -40.89 -34.65 52.32
N PHE A 317 -41.77 -33.80 51.82
CA PHE A 317 -43.17 -33.67 52.24
C PHE A 317 -44.17 -33.91 51.10
N ALA A 318 -43.70 -34.38 49.94
CA ALA A 318 -44.50 -34.90 48.84
C ALA A 318 -44.46 -36.42 48.84
#